data_AF-A0A248TCJ7-F1
#
_entry.id   AF-A0A248TCJ7-F1
#
_cell.length_a   1.000
_cell.length_b   1.000
_cell.length_c   1.000
_cell.angle_alpha   90.00
_cell.angle_beta   90.00
_cell.angle_gamma   90.00
#
_symmetry.space_group_name_H-M   'P 1'
#
loop_
_entity.id
_entity.type
_entity.pdbx_description
1 polymer ?
#
loop_
_entity_poly.entity_id
_entity_poly.type
_entity_poly.pdbx_seq_one_letter_code
_entity_poly.pdbx_strand_id
1 'polypeptide(L)'
;MLMNILFAALIGGIVGVAGHLQRLGKLVKPRMTKKFIYLGFLEDILLGGLAAVFVIVTTTPDSPTAVFIISLVSGMGGEGILKLFDTLKVKDQE
;
A
#
# COMPACT_ATOMS: atom_id res chain seq x y z
N MET A 1 -1.25 -3.30 -21.01
CA MET A 1 -0.83 -4.01 -19.77
C MET A 1 0.21 -3.23 -18.97
N LEU A 2 1.44 -3.02 -19.48
CA LEU A 2 2.50 -2.29 -18.74
C LEU A 2 2.03 -0.92 -18.19
N MET A 3 1.35 -0.13 -19.02
CA MET A 3 0.79 1.16 -18.61
C MET A 3 -0.24 1.04 -17.48
N ASN A 4 -1.10 0.02 -17.51
CA ASN A 4 -2.08 -0.24 -16.45
C ASN A 4 -1.37 -0.61 -15.14
N ILE A 5 -0.29 -1.41 -15.21
CA ILE A 5 0.53 -1.76 -14.04
C ILE A 5 1.20 -0.53 -13.44
N LEU A 6 1.78 0.35 -14.27
CA LEU A 6 2.40 1.59 -13.79
C LEU A 6 1.36 2.52 -13.15
N PHE A 7 0.18 2.69 -13.75
CA PHE A 7 -0.89 3.46 -13.15
C PHE A 7 -1.40 2.83 -11.85
N ALA A 8 -1.52 1.51 -11.79
CA ALA A 8 -1.91 0.81 -10.58
C ALA A 8 -0.93 1.05 -9.43
N ALA A 9 0.38 0.89 -9.71
CA ALA A 9 1.43 1.13 -8.73
C ALA A 9 1.40 2.57 -8.21
N LEU A 10 1.22 3.56 -9.09
CA LEU A 10 1.14 4.97 -8.71
C LEU A 10 -0.11 5.27 -7.88
N ILE A 11 -1.29 4.85 -8.33
CA ILE A 11 -2.57 5.10 -7.64
C ILE A 11 -2.58 4.37 -6.29
N GLY A 12 -2.23 3.09 -6.27
CA GLY A 12 -2.13 2.29 -5.05
C GLY A 12 -1.11 2.87 -4.08
N GLY A 13 0.02 3.36 -4.57
CA GLY A 13 1.03 4.04 -3.76
C GLY A 13 0.51 5.33 -3.13
N ILE A 14 -0.20 6.17 -3.88
CA ILE A 14 -0.83 7.40 -3.36
C ILE A 14 -1.88 7.06 -2.29
N VAL A 15 -2.70 6.03 -2.53
CA VAL A 15 -3.65 5.54 -1.52
C VAL A 15 -2.92 5.04 -0.27
N GLY A 16 -1.79 4.37 -0.42
CA GLY A 16 -0.91 4.01 0.69
C GLY A 16 -0.47 5.22 1.52
N VAL A 17 -0.03 6.31 0.87
CA VAL A 17 0.31 7.57 1.57
C VAL A 17 -0.89 8.13 2.32
N ALA A 18 -2.07 8.13 1.70
CA ALA A 18 -3.30 8.60 2.33
C ALA A 18 -3.66 7.76 3.57
N GLY A 19 -3.57 6.43 3.47
CA GLY A 19 -3.77 5.50 4.58
C GLY A 19 -2.76 5.71 5.72
N HIS A 20 -1.48 5.94 5.39
CA HIS A 20 -0.46 6.29 6.38
C HIS A 20 -0.82 7.56 7.14
N LEU A 21 -1.22 8.61 6.42
CA LEU A 21 -1.60 9.89 7.01
C LEU A 21 -2.86 9.74 7.87
N GLN A 22 -3.85 8.96 7.43
CA GLN A 22 -5.06 8.67 8.18
C GLN A 22 -4.76 7.90 9.48
N ARG A 23 -3.82 6.94 9.44
CA ARG A 23 -3.45 6.10 10.59
C ARG A 23 -2.63 6.85 11.64
N LEU A 24 -1.67 7.67 11.22
CA LEU A 24 -0.69 8.29 12.12
C LEU A 24 -0.89 9.80 12.33
N GLY A 25 -1.77 10.44 11.57
CA GLY A 25 -2.02 11.88 11.60
C GLY A 25 -0.85 12.73 11.08
N LYS A 26 0.23 12.11 10.61
CA LYS A 26 1.43 12.76 10.06
C LYS A 26 2.17 11.82 9.11
N LEU A 27 2.91 12.38 8.16
CA LEU A 27 3.82 11.61 7.32
C LEU A 27 5.13 11.32 8.07
N VAL A 28 5.31 10.07 8.48
CA VAL A 28 6.54 9.63 9.14
C VAL A 28 7.55 9.21 8.09
N LYS A 29 8.60 10.03 7.95
CA LYS A 29 9.71 9.75 7.01
C LYS A 29 10.47 8.48 7.40
N PRO A 30 11.07 7.79 6.42
CA PRO A 30 11.98 6.69 6.68
C PRO A 30 13.11 7.12 7.63
N ARG A 31 13.44 6.28 8.60
CA ARG A 31 14.51 6.50 9.57
C ARG A 31 15.35 5.24 9.73
N MET A 32 16.66 5.41 9.67
CA MET A 32 17.60 4.36 10.04
C MET A 32 17.67 4.27 11.56
N THR A 33 17.37 3.10 12.12
CA THR A 33 17.66 2.79 13.52
C THR A 33 18.92 1.91 13.60
N LYS A 34 19.54 1.80 14.78
CA LYS A 34 20.79 1.02 14.96
C LYS A 34 20.69 -0.46 14.57
N LYS A 35 19.47 -1.02 14.47
CA LYS A 35 19.22 -2.44 14.16
C LYS A 35 18.38 -2.66 12.90
N PHE A 36 17.56 -1.71 12.48
CA PHE A 36 16.63 -1.87 11.36
C PHE A 36 16.25 -0.54 10.68
N ILE A 37 15.82 -0.63 9.42
CA ILE A 37 15.29 0.51 8.66
C ILE A 37 13.80 0.62 8.96
N TYR A 38 13.38 1.70 9.61
CA TYR A 38 11.96 2.03 9.71
C TYR A 38 11.57 2.78 8.44
N LEU A 39 10.83 2.12 7.55
CA LEU A 39 10.47 2.68 6.24
C LEU A 39 9.42 3.79 6.34
N GLY A 40 8.60 3.80 7.40
CA GLY A 40 7.54 4.81 7.58
C GLY A 40 6.59 4.80 6.39
N PHE A 41 6.27 5.99 5.84
CA PHE A 41 5.31 6.10 4.73
C PHE A 41 5.73 5.35 3.45
N LEU A 42 7.02 5.02 3.28
CA LEU A 42 7.47 4.24 2.12
C LEU A 42 6.91 2.81 2.16
N GLU A 43 6.72 2.23 3.34
CA GLU A 43 6.14 0.90 3.48
C GLU A 43 4.69 0.88 2.99
N ASP A 44 3.90 1.89 3.39
CA ASP A 44 2.53 2.05 2.93
C ASP A 44 2.42 2.27 1.42
N ILE A 45 3.33 3.07 0.82
CA ILE A 45 3.41 3.23 -0.64
C ILE A 45 3.64 1.88 -1.32
N LEU A 46 4.63 1.12 -0.83
CA LEU A 46 5.01 -0.14 -1.44
C LEU A 46 3.87 -1.16 -1.31
N LEU A 47 3.26 -1.30 -0.14
CA LEU A 47 2.17 -2.25 0.08
C LEU A 47 0.89 -1.86 -0.68
N GLY A 48 0.51 -0.57 -0.67
CA GLY A 48 -0.63 -0.08 -1.45
C GLY A 48 -0.41 -0.26 -2.96
N GLY A 49 0.78 0.09 -3.46
CA GLY A 49 1.17 -0.10 -4.85
C GLY A 49 1.20 -1.57 -5.26
N LEU A 50 1.83 -2.44 -4.47
CA LEU A 50 1.88 -3.88 -4.73
C LEU A 50 0.50 -4.51 -4.72
N ALA A 51 -0.36 -4.16 -3.75
CA ALA A 51 -1.73 -4.64 -3.70
C ALA A 51 -2.50 -4.26 -4.97
N ALA A 52 -2.40 -3.02 -5.43
CA ALA A 52 -3.02 -2.58 -6.69
C ALA A 52 -2.45 -3.30 -7.91
N VAL A 53 -1.12 -3.47 -8.00
CA VAL A 53 -0.48 -4.19 -9.10
C VAL A 53 -0.94 -5.63 -9.17
N PHE A 54 -0.98 -6.35 -8.05
CA PHE A 54 -1.42 -7.75 -8.03
C PHE A 54 -2.85 -7.90 -8.55
N VAL A 55 -3.76 -7.02 -8.14
CA VAL A 55 -5.15 -7.09 -8.59
C VAL A 55 -5.27 -6.73 -10.07
N ILE A 56 -4.55 -5.73 -10.57
CA ILE A 56 -4.61 -5.35 -11.99
C ILE A 56 -4.01 -6.43 -12.89
N VAL A 57 -2.93 -7.09 -12.47
CA VAL A 57 -2.32 -8.19 -13.24
C VAL A 57 -3.25 -9.40 -13.31
N THR A 58 -4.02 -9.68 -12.26
CA THR A 58 -4.92 -10.84 -12.20
C THR A 58 -6.28 -10.61 -12.85
N THR A 59 -6.80 -9.37 -12.79
CA THR A 59 -8.12 -9.02 -13.32
C THR A 59 -8.08 -8.49 -14.75
N THR A 60 -6.91 -8.09 -15.24
CA THR A 60 -6.65 -7.60 -16.60
C THR A 60 -7.76 -6.67 -17.14
N PRO A 61 -8.07 -5.55 -16.46
CA PRO A 61 -9.19 -4.70 -16.85
C PRO A 61 -8.92 -3.96 -18.16
N ASP A 62 -9.96 -3.88 -19.00
CA ASP A 62 -9.87 -3.29 -20.34
C ASP A 62 -10.18 -1.78 -20.38
N SER A 63 -10.78 -1.21 -19.32
CA SER A 63 -11.12 0.21 -19.28
C SER A 63 -10.22 1.00 -18.32
N PRO A 64 -9.79 2.22 -18.68
CA PRO A 64 -9.02 3.08 -17.78
C PRO A 64 -9.75 3.38 -16.46
N THR A 65 -11.08 3.53 -16.53
CA THR A 65 -11.92 3.75 -15.35
C THR A 65 -11.90 2.55 -14.40
N ALA A 66 -11.95 1.32 -14.94
CA ALA A 66 -11.83 0.12 -14.13
C ALA A 66 -10.44 0.03 -13.48
N VAL A 67 -9.37 0.31 -14.24
CA VAL A 67 -8.00 0.36 -13.68
C VAL A 67 -7.95 1.33 -12.49
N PHE A 68 -8.52 2.53 -12.64
CA PHE A 68 -8.53 3.53 -11.59
C PHE A 68 -9.28 3.08 -10.33
N ILE A 69 -10.53 2.63 -10.48
CA ILE A 69 -11.38 2.19 -9.35
C ILE A 69 -10.76 0.99 -8.64
N ILE A 70 -10.33 -0.02 -9.40
CA ILE A 70 -9.73 -1.23 -8.85
C ILE A 70 -8.45 -0.86 -8.09
N SER A 71 -7.58 -0.02 -8.66
CA SER A 71 -6.34 0.40 -7.99
C SER A 71 -6.58 1.18 -6.71
N LEU A 72 -7.63 2.02 -6.65
CA LEU A 72 -8.01 2.72 -5.43
C LEU A 72 -8.41 1.73 -4.31
N VAL A 73 -9.34 0.83 -4.61
CA VAL A 73 -9.86 -0.14 -3.64
C VAL A 73 -8.75 -1.11 -3.20
N SER A 74 -7.96 -1.62 -4.13
CA SER A 74 -6.85 -2.52 -3.84
C SER A 74 -5.73 -1.83 -3.05
N GLY A 75 -5.48 -0.54 -3.30
CA GLY A 75 -4.53 0.26 -2.52
C GLY A 75 -4.88 0.32 -1.03
N MET A 76 -6.17 0.41 -0.69
CA MET A 76 -6.64 0.33 0.70
C MET A 76 -6.37 -1.05 1.33
N GLY A 77 -6.37 -2.11 0.51
CA GLY A 77 -5.99 -3.46 0.94
C GLY A 77 -4.58 -3.54 1.52
N GLY A 78 -3.63 -2.74 1.01
CA GLY A 78 -2.28 -2.64 1.56
C GLY A 78 -2.26 -2.15 3.02
N GLU A 79 -3.13 -1.21 3.37
CA GLU A 79 -3.31 -0.75 4.75
C GLU A 79 -3.91 -1.85 5.64
N GLY A 80 -4.85 -2.63 5.11
CA GLY A 80 -5.42 -3.78 5.81
C GLY A 80 -4.39 -4.84 6.18
N ILE A 81 -3.44 -5.11 5.26
CA ILE A 81 -2.33 -6.04 5.51
C ILE A 81 -1.40 -5.51 6.62
N LEU A 82 -1.08 -4.21 6.60
CA LEU A 82 -0.28 -3.59 7.67
C LEU A 82 -0.94 -3.74 9.04
N LYS A 83 -2.24 -3.44 9.14
CA LYS A 83 -3.00 -3.60 10.39
C LYS A 83 -3.00 -5.05 10.89
N LEU A 84 -3.06 -6.02 9.97
CA LEU A 84 -2.99 -7.43 10.33
C LEU A 84 -1.62 -7.78 10.91
N PHE A 85 -0.52 -7.34 10.29
CA PHE A 85 0.83 -7.56 10.82
C PHE A 85 1.06 -6.91 12.18
N ASP A 86 0.57 -5.68 12.36
CA ASP A 86 0.64 -5.01 13.66
C ASP A 86 -0.12 -5.81 14.73
N THR A 87 -1.29 -6.36 14.41
CA THR A 87 -2.09 -7.16 15.34
C THR A 87 -1.41 -8.49 15.69
N LEU A 88 -0.82 -9.17 14.71
CA LEU A 88 -0.09 -10.43 14.94
C LEU A 88 1.15 -10.21 15.81
N LYS A 89 1.88 -9.12 15.59
CA LYS A 89 3.06 -8.77 16.37
C LYS A 89 2.76 -8.51 17.85
N VAL A 90 1.59 -7.96 18.16
CA VAL A 90 1.15 -7.76 19.55
C VAL A 90 0.86 -9.11 20.23
N LYS A 91 0.29 -10.07 19.50
CA LYS A 91 -0.05 -11.40 20.03
C LYS A 91 1.18 -12.26 20.37
N ASP A 92 2.29 -12.09 19.65
CA ASP A 92 3.54 -12.82 19.92
C ASP A 92 4.30 -12.30 21.17
N GLN A 93 3.85 -11.20 21.79
CA GLN A 93 4.49 -10.61 22.98
C GLN A 93 3.71 -10.80 24.30
N GLU A 94 2.54 -11.43 24.25
CA GLU A 94 1.77 -11.90 25.43
C GLU A 94 2.08 -13.37 25.75
#